data_AF-A0A2M7TBH2-F1
#
_entry.id   AF-A0A2M7TBH2-F1
#
_cell.length_a   1.000
_cell.length_b   1.000
_cell.length_c   1.000
_cell.angle_alpha   90.00
_cell.angle_beta   90.00
_cell.angle_gamma   90.00
#
_symmetry.space_group_name_H-M   'P 1'
#
loop_
_entity.id
_entity.type
_entity.pdbx_description
1 polymer ?
#
loop_
_entity_poly.entity_id
_entity_poly.type
_entity_poly.pdbx_seq_one_letter_code
_entity_poly.pdbx_strand_id
1 'polypeptide(L)'
;MLYYYKIKKKRRFGAKKQLAVACMSVLLWAYFYPGSFATVVPKLNKEALPSLPASIAPIPEHPKPKIALKKPVTRLISLSAMERAKKELEYEGKNREAAELNYNLVLLKKIDKGGSASSTNSKTLKQDIAKTISYFSAGNTASKSAQILWNYDGGNLAYVYYPNYGVHFNPVTTANLAMDYYAKGNYKKVVKIADELLDNATVKEYPGVGKYYLWQYCFDLQFNKYNFPAPWASGMAQGLVLDVVGKAYKITGDKKYVKAGEFILNSFKVPWNEGGVTDTDEHGNWYLEVAATNKLHILNGFLFTLDSIHNYYEVTHNPKAQRLFMAGVNEAKSHLQQYDLGYWSNYSLLAGDRASYGYHKIHVDLLKKLYDITNVPEFKTYADKFGFYLKNRFIDIPPTHPSFQAISTLTERGVITSTDGWFGAQTQISKSEFVRWLARMRGWKPSTYYRGYYADIKRDRADWGYIEAAFDNGVRLTDDKGLFNPDDYISRADMASILCKAFAVSTEKNEPDYFRPELKITREQAANMLYKLSSRGQL
;
A
#
# COMPACT_ATOMS: atom_id res chain seq x y z
N MET A 1 22.19 -47.07 63.08
CA MET A 1 21.83 -47.48 61.69
C MET A 1 20.87 -46.47 61.06
N LEU A 2 21.36 -45.23 60.89
CA LEU A 2 20.60 -44.06 60.46
C LEU A 2 21.27 -43.36 59.27
N TYR A 3 21.95 -44.13 58.40
CA TYR A 3 22.81 -43.56 57.35
C TYR A 3 22.66 -44.16 55.94
N TYR A 4 21.64 -45.00 55.67
CA TYR A 4 21.56 -45.70 54.38
C TYR A 4 20.23 -45.62 53.60
N TYR A 5 19.32 -44.70 53.92
CA TYR A 5 18.01 -44.61 53.22
C TYR A 5 17.60 -43.24 52.67
N LYS A 6 18.57 -42.33 52.40
CA LYS A 6 18.28 -41.00 51.83
C LYS A 6 18.97 -40.69 50.50
N ILE A 7 19.34 -41.71 49.72
CA ILE A 7 19.90 -41.54 48.37
C ILE A 7 19.25 -42.53 47.39
N LYS A 8 17.95 -42.37 47.10
CA LYS A 8 17.36 -42.99 45.89
C LYS A 8 16.08 -42.35 45.36
N LYS A 9 15.86 -41.05 45.60
CA LYS A 9 14.75 -40.29 44.97
C LYS A 9 15.13 -38.98 44.28
N LYS A 10 16.44 -38.73 44.04
CA LYS A 10 16.96 -37.55 43.32
C LYS A 10 17.55 -37.82 41.93
N ARG A 11 17.55 -39.07 41.44
CA ARG A 11 18.17 -39.42 40.14
C ARG A 11 17.22 -39.64 38.95
N ARG A 12 15.89 -39.60 39.13
CA ARG A 12 14.93 -39.73 38.00
C ARG A 12 14.46 -38.41 37.38
N PHE A 13 14.71 -37.26 38.01
CA PHE A 13 14.38 -35.94 37.45
C PHE A 13 15.52 -35.30 36.63
N GLY A 14 16.75 -35.81 36.74
CA GLY A 14 17.91 -35.34 35.96
C GLY A 14 17.97 -35.90 34.54
N ALA A 15 17.56 -37.16 34.34
CA ALA A 15 17.65 -37.84 33.04
C ALA A 15 16.78 -37.18 31.96
N LYS A 16 15.57 -36.71 32.27
CA LYS A 16 14.72 -35.99 31.30
C LYS A 16 15.29 -34.63 30.90
N LYS A 17 15.91 -33.90 31.83
CA LYS A 17 16.59 -32.62 31.55
C LYS A 17 17.87 -32.84 30.74
N GLN A 18 18.69 -33.83 31.09
CA GLN A 18 19.90 -34.18 30.34
C GLN A 18 19.59 -34.73 28.95
N LEU A 19 18.52 -35.51 28.79
CA LEU A 19 18.06 -35.98 27.48
C LEU A 19 17.52 -34.81 26.63
N ALA A 20 16.77 -33.88 27.22
CA ALA A 20 16.31 -32.68 26.53
C ALA A 20 17.48 -31.76 26.10
N VAL A 21 18.49 -31.64 26.97
CA VAL A 21 19.75 -30.92 26.70
C VAL A 21 20.52 -31.55 25.55
N ALA A 22 20.74 -32.87 25.60
CA ALA A 22 21.47 -33.62 24.58
C ALA A 22 20.74 -33.58 23.21
N CYS A 23 19.41 -33.69 23.22
CA CYS A 23 18.60 -33.52 22.01
C CYS A 23 18.71 -32.09 21.45
N MET A 24 18.76 -31.05 22.29
CA MET A 24 18.87 -29.66 21.82
C MET A 24 20.22 -29.37 21.14
N SER A 25 21.32 -29.89 21.70
CA SER A 25 22.66 -29.81 21.09
C SER A 25 22.75 -30.54 19.75
N VAL A 26 22.13 -31.73 19.64
CA VAL A 26 22.08 -32.50 18.37
C VAL A 26 21.19 -31.82 17.31
N LEU A 27 20.14 -31.10 17.73
CA LEU A 27 19.23 -30.40 16.82
C LEU A 27 19.79 -29.07 16.31
N LEU A 28 20.49 -28.32 17.17
CA LEU A 28 21.27 -27.17 16.73
C LEU A 28 22.31 -27.62 15.70
N TRP A 29 23.00 -28.74 15.97
CA TRP A 29 23.95 -29.34 15.04
C TRP A 29 23.33 -29.74 13.69
N ALA A 30 22.20 -30.47 13.69
CA ALA A 30 21.54 -30.92 12.46
C ALA A 30 20.92 -29.79 11.62
N TYR A 31 20.42 -28.72 12.25
CA TYR A 31 19.87 -27.55 11.53
C TYR A 31 20.95 -26.72 10.83
N PHE A 32 22.11 -26.65 11.47
CA PHE A 32 23.22 -25.83 11.04
C PHE A 32 24.05 -26.49 9.94
N TYR A 33 23.96 -27.82 9.77
CA TYR A 33 24.79 -28.57 8.81
C TYR A 33 24.03 -29.64 8.00
N PRO A 34 23.05 -29.27 7.14
CA PRO A 34 22.53 -30.18 6.13
C PRO A 34 23.42 -30.14 4.88
N GLY A 35 24.23 -31.18 4.66
CA GLY A 35 25.00 -31.33 3.43
C GLY A 35 24.11 -31.64 2.22
N SER A 36 24.36 -30.90 1.14
CA SER A 36 24.03 -31.17 -0.28
C SER A 36 22.56 -31.30 -0.70
N PHE A 37 21.97 -30.20 -1.19
CA PHE A 37 21.45 -30.11 -2.57
C PHE A 37 21.43 -28.64 -3.01
N ALA A 38 22.12 -28.37 -4.11
CA ALA A 38 22.11 -27.11 -4.82
C ALA A 38 20.76 -26.88 -5.52
N THR A 39 20.24 -25.67 -5.47
CA THR A 39 19.43 -25.12 -6.55
C THR A 39 19.72 -23.63 -6.71
N VAL A 40 20.24 -23.28 -7.88
CA VAL A 40 20.36 -21.92 -8.41
C VAL A 40 18.96 -21.47 -8.81
N VAL A 41 18.39 -20.47 -8.13
CA VAL A 41 17.10 -19.86 -8.50
C VAL A 41 17.17 -18.37 -8.15
N PRO A 42 16.70 -17.46 -9.03
CA PRO A 42 17.24 -16.10 -9.13
C PRO A 42 16.86 -15.20 -7.95
N LYS A 43 17.69 -14.17 -7.73
CA LYS A 43 17.34 -12.99 -6.92
C LYS A 43 15.99 -12.48 -7.38
N LEU A 44 14.96 -12.63 -6.54
CA LEU A 44 13.76 -11.81 -6.64
C LEU A 44 14.19 -10.38 -6.36
N ASN A 45 14.41 -9.66 -7.45
CA ASN A 45 14.63 -8.24 -7.43
C ASN A 45 13.39 -7.62 -6.79
N LYS A 46 13.60 -6.58 -5.98
CA LYS A 46 12.52 -5.73 -5.47
C LYS A 46 11.99 -4.92 -6.65
N GLU A 47 11.36 -5.59 -7.62
CA GLU A 47 10.64 -4.91 -8.68
C GLU A 47 9.56 -4.12 -7.97
N ALA A 48 9.74 -2.81 -7.97
CA ALA A 48 8.73 -1.89 -7.50
C ALA A 48 7.44 -2.28 -8.22
N LEU A 49 6.44 -2.76 -7.46
CA LEU A 49 5.07 -2.81 -7.95
C LEU A 49 4.81 -1.46 -8.63
N PRO A 50 4.34 -1.44 -9.89
CA PRO A 50 4.07 -0.20 -10.58
C PRO A 50 3.09 0.58 -9.73
N SER A 51 3.58 1.63 -9.07
CA SER A 51 2.72 2.56 -8.38
C SER A 51 1.89 3.23 -9.45
N LEU A 52 0.58 2.98 -9.47
CA LEU A 52 -0.31 3.99 -10.01
C LEU A 52 0.06 5.32 -9.34
N PRO A 53 0.20 6.40 -10.12
CA PRO A 53 0.48 7.71 -9.54
C PRO A 53 -0.64 8.07 -8.56
N ALA A 54 -0.33 7.95 -7.27
CA ALA A 54 -1.09 8.39 -6.11
C ALA A 54 -2.62 8.23 -6.20
N SER A 55 -3.13 6.99 -6.14
CA SER A 55 -4.40 6.77 -5.44
C SER A 55 -4.05 6.71 -3.94
N ILE A 56 -4.37 7.80 -3.25
CA ILE A 56 -3.92 8.09 -1.89
C ILE A 56 -4.69 7.18 -0.92
N ALA A 57 -4.00 6.17 -0.40
CA ALA A 57 -4.34 5.58 0.90
C ALA A 57 -4.49 6.69 1.94
N PRO A 58 -5.37 6.55 2.95
CA PRO A 58 -5.73 7.62 3.88
C PRO A 58 -4.47 8.33 4.38
N ILE A 59 -4.41 9.63 4.12
CA ILE A 59 -3.29 10.54 4.34
C ILE A 59 -2.73 10.31 5.76
N PRO A 60 -1.55 9.67 5.91
CA PRO A 60 -0.74 9.88 7.10
C PRO A 60 -0.23 11.32 7.02
N GLU A 61 -0.19 12.05 8.13
CA GLU A 61 0.30 13.43 8.21
C GLU A 61 1.47 13.68 7.25
N HIS A 62 1.21 14.39 6.13
CA HIS A 62 2.22 14.55 5.11
C HIS A 62 3.28 15.55 5.55
N PRO A 63 4.59 15.26 5.36
CA PRO A 63 5.60 16.29 5.39
C PRO A 63 5.30 17.33 4.30
N LYS A 64 5.42 18.62 4.63
CA LYS A 64 5.17 19.75 3.71
C LYS A 64 5.98 19.57 2.41
N PRO A 65 5.38 19.53 1.21
CA PRO A 65 6.16 19.70 -0.02
C PRO A 65 6.64 21.16 -0.12
N LYS A 66 7.94 21.32 -0.33
CA LYS A 66 8.60 22.59 -0.70
C LYS A 66 8.69 22.73 -2.22
N ILE A 67 7.57 22.73 -2.93
CA ILE A 67 7.59 22.98 -4.39
C ILE A 67 6.90 24.31 -4.62
N ALA A 68 7.72 25.35 -4.82
CA ALA A 68 7.20 26.66 -5.17
C ALA A 68 6.65 26.61 -6.60
N LEU A 69 5.46 27.15 -6.78
CA LEU A 69 4.96 27.61 -8.06
C LEU A 69 4.87 29.12 -7.95
N LYS A 70 5.55 29.87 -8.84
CA LYS A 70 5.30 31.33 -8.93
C LYS A 70 3.83 31.56 -9.29
N LYS A 71 3.28 32.72 -8.90
CA LYS A 71 1.86 33.09 -9.05
C LYS A 71 1.24 32.50 -10.33
N PRO A 72 0.05 31.86 -10.25
CA PRO A 72 -0.55 31.18 -11.39
C PRO A 72 -0.54 32.05 -12.64
N VAL A 73 -0.06 31.51 -13.75
CA VAL A 73 -0.37 32.06 -15.07
C VAL A 73 -1.87 31.85 -15.26
N THR A 74 -2.66 32.90 -15.00
CA THR A 74 -4.13 32.86 -14.99
C THR A 74 -4.75 32.91 -16.38
N ARG A 75 -3.95 33.16 -17.43
CA ARG A 75 -4.40 33.16 -18.83
C ARG A 75 -3.99 31.87 -19.53
N LEU A 76 -4.90 31.33 -20.35
CA LEU A 76 -4.58 30.32 -21.35
C LEU A 76 -3.40 30.82 -22.19
N ILE A 77 -2.32 30.06 -22.18
CA ILE A 77 -1.09 30.41 -22.90
C ILE A 77 -1.32 30.15 -24.40
N SER A 78 -0.79 31.01 -25.28
CA SER A 78 -0.85 30.76 -26.73
C SER A 78 0.05 29.58 -27.12
N LEU A 79 -0.29 28.87 -28.20
CA LEU A 79 0.55 27.77 -28.70
C LEU A 79 1.99 28.23 -28.97
N SER A 80 2.16 29.45 -29.50
CA SER A 80 3.47 30.07 -29.72
C SER A 80 4.26 30.31 -28.44
N ALA A 81 3.60 30.69 -27.34
CA ALA A 81 4.28 30.85 -26.05
C ALA A 81 4.66 29.51 -25.43
N MET A 82 3.86 28.47 -25.63
CA MET A 82 4.20 27.10 -25.21
C MET A 82 5.40 26.54 -26.01
N GLU A 83 5.42 26.75 -27.33
CA GLU A 83 6.54 26.35 -28.19
C GLU A 83 7.83 27.12 -27.85
N ARG A 84 7.75 28.40 -27.47
CA ARG A 84 8.91 29.16 -26.96
C ARG A 84 9.45 28.59 -25.65
N ALA A 85 8.59 28.32 -24.67
CA ALA A 85 9.01 27.74 -23.39
C ALA A 85 9.73 26.39 -23.58
N LYS A 86 9.25 25.55 -24.50
CA LYS A 86 9.94 24.32 -24.89
C LYS A 86 11.35 24.60 -25.43
N LYS A 87 11.50 25.52 -26.39
CA LYS A 87 12.80 25.89 -26.98
C LYS A 87 13.77 26.48 -25.97
N GLU A 88 13.27 27.25 -25.01
CA GLU A 88 14.08 27.79 -23.90
C GLU A 88 14.67 26.66 -23.05
N LEU A 89 13.87 25.66 -22.69
CA LEU A 89 14.37 24.48 -21.97
C LEU A 89 15.41 23.69 -22.78
N GLU A 90 15.22 23.54 -24.09
CA GLU A 90 16.21 22.92 -24.99
C GLU A 90 17.53 23.72 -25.01
N TYR A 91 17.44 25.05 -25.10
CA TYR A 91 18.60 25.95 -25.07
C TYR A 91 19.36 25.88 -23.74
N GLU A 92 18.64 25.72 -22.62
CA GLU A 92 19.21 25.52 -21.28
C GLU A 92 19.77 24.10 -21.04
N GLY A 93 19.68 23.18 -22.02
CA GLY A 93 20.13 21.80 -21.88
C GLY A 93 19.19 20.90 -21.04
N LYS A 94 17.98 21.39 -20.72
CA LYS A 94 16.94 20.68 -19.93
C LYS A 94 16.11 19.76 -20.83
N ASN A 95 16.78 18.78 -21.43
CA ASN A 95 16.21 17.91 -22.45
C ASN A 95 15.01 17.07 -21.97
N ARG A 96 14.97 16.67 -20.69
CA ARG A 96 13.84 15.89 -20.14
C ARG A 96 12.61 16.76 -19.98
N GLU A 97 12.76 17.94 -19.40
CA GLU A 97 11.70 18.93 -19.20
C GLU A 97 11.12 19.39 -20.55
N ALA A 98 11.99 19.62 -21.55
CA ALA A 98 11.57 19.91 -22.92
C ALA A 98 10.78 18.75 -23.55
N ALA A 99 11.17 17.49 -23.30
CA ALA A 99 10.45 16.32 -23.80
C ALA A 99 9.04 16.19 -23.19
N GLU A 100 8.87 16.49 -21.89
CA GLU A 100 7.56 16.50 -21.23
C GLU A 100 6.64 17.57 -21.85
N LEU A 101 7.14 18.80 -22.07
CA LEU A 101 6.36 19.82 -22.79
C LEU A 101 6.05 19.40 -24.23
N ASN A 102 7.01 18.77 -24.92
CA ASN A 102 6.82 18.31 -26.28
C ASN A 102 5.72 17.24 -26.39
N TYR A 103 5.66 16.29 -25.45
CA TYR A 103 4.58 15.30 -25.38
C TYR A 103 3.20 16.00 -25.36
N ASN A 104 3.03 16.96 -24.45
CA ASN A 104 1.76 17.67 -24.31
C ASN A 104 1.39 18.49 -25.55
N LEU A 105 2.37 19.14 -26.20
CA LEU A 105 2.15 19.89 -27.44
C LEU A 105 1.71 18.98 -28.60
N VAL A 106 2.31 17.79 -28.72
CA VAL A 106 1.92 16.79 -29.73
C VAL A 106 0.51 16.28 -29.43
N LEU A 107 0.21 15.96 -28.17
CA LEU A 107 -1.12 15.52 -27.76
C LEU A 107 -2.18 16.59 -28.02
N LEU A 108 -1.89 17.86 -27.73
CA LEU A 108 -2.81 18.97 -27.98
C LEU A 108 -3.15 19.10 -29.47
N LYS A 109 -2.15 19.01 -30.36
CA LYS A 109 -2.35 19.02 -31.82
C LYS A 109 -3.18 17.83 -32.30
N LYS A 110 -3.11 16.67 -31.63
CA LYS A 110 -3.94 15.49 -31.93
C LYS A 110 -5.38 15.69 -31.45
N ILE A 111 -5.56 16.20 -30.24
CA ILE A 111 -6.90 16.44 -29.66
C ILE A 111 -7.62 17.53 -30.44
N ASP A 112 -6.98 18.68 -30.74
CA ASP A 112 -7.59 19.84 -31.43
C ASP A 112 -8.20 19.51 -32.82
N LYS A 113 -7.89 18.35 -33.41
CA LYS A 113 -8.50 17.87 -34.65
C LYS A 113 -9.88 17.21 -34.48
N GLY A 114 -10.39 17.07 -33.25
CA GLY A 114 -11.67 16.42 -32.93
C GLY A 114 -12.85 17.39 -32.74
N GLY A 115 -14.07 16.84 -32.57
CA GLY A 115 -15.33 17.60 -32.39
C GLY A 115 -15.52 18.25 -30.99
N SER A 116 -16.76 18.46 -30.53
CA SER A 116 -17.04 19.22 -29.29
C SER A 116 -16.35 18.68 -28.02
N ALA A 117 -16.24 17.35 -27.85
CA ALA A 117 -15.52 16.73 -26.73
C ALA A 117 -14.00 17.02 -26.77
N SER A 118 -13.44 17.29 -27.95
CA SER A 118 -12.06 17.77 -28.09
C SER A 118 -11.89 19.16 -27.47
N SER A 119 -12.89 20.05 -27.56
CA SER A 119 -12.76 21.42 -27.07
C SER A 119 -12.49 21.53 -25.56
N THR A 120 -13.15 20.71 -24.71
CA THR A 120 -12.90 20.69 -23.26
C THR A 120 -11.57 20.02 -22.90
N ASN A 121 -11.23 18.91 -23.57
CA ASN A 121 -9.94 18.26 -23.34
C ASN A 121 -8.78 19.17 -23.77
N SER A 122 -8.93 19.91 -24.87
CA SER A 122 -7.97 20.92 -25.30
C SER A 122 -7.86 22.09 -24.32
N LYS A 123 -8.97 22.55 -23.73
CA LYS A 123 -8.95 23.56 -22.66
C LYS A 123 -8.15 23.05 -21.46
N THR A 124 -8.45 21.85 -21.00
CA THR A 124 -7.79 21.21 -19.84
C THR A 124 -6.29 21.02 -20.11
N LEU A 125 -5.93 20.45 -21.26
CA LEU A 125 -4.53 20.22 -21.63
C LEU A 125 -3.75 21.53 -21.79
N LYS A 126 -4.37 22.61 -22.30
CA LYS A 126 -3.74 23.94 -22.32
C LYS A 126 -3.46 24.48 -20.92
N GLN A 127 -4.34 24.19 -19.95
CA GLN A 127 -4.08 24.52 -18.55
C GLN A 127 -2.93 23.67 -17.99
N ASP A 128 -2.93 22.36 -18.25
CA ASP A 128 -1.86 21.44 -17.82
C ASP A 128 -0.48 21.86 -18.35
N ILE A 129 -0.40 22.25 -19.63
CA ILE A 129 0.82 22.81 -20.22
C ILE A 129 1.25 24.09 -19.48
N ALA A 130 0.32 25.00 -19.21
CA ALA A 130 0.62 26.23 -18.47
C ALA A 130 1.14 25.96 -17.05
N LYS A 131 0.58 24.93 -16.38
CA LYS A 131 1.04 24.48 -15.07
C LYS A 131 2.41 23.84 -15.14
N THR A 132 2.68 23.06 -16.19
CA THR A 132 3.99 22.43 -16.44
C THR A 132 5.07 23.48 -16.68
N ILE A 133 4.79 24.49 -17.50
CA ILE A 133 5.70 25.64 -17.70
C ILE A 133 5.96 26.34 -16.36
N SER A 134 4.90 26.66 -15.61
CA SER A 134 5.03 27.33 -14.31
C SER A 134 5.86 26.52 -13.31
N TYR A 135 5.73 25.20 -13.34
CA TYR A 135 6.47 24.26 -12.50
C TYR A 135 7.98 24.32 -12.82
N PHE A 136 8.36 24.24 -14.10
CA PHE A 136 9.78 24.33 -14.49
C PHE A 136 10.35 25.74 -14.34
N SER A 137 9.59 26.80 -14.63
CA SER A 137 10.00 28.19 -14.42
C SER A 137 10.22 28.55 -12.94
N ALA A 138 9.70 27.76 -12.02
CA ALA A 138 9.98 27.89 -10.59
C ALA A 138 11.27 27.19 -10.13
N GLY A 139 12.02 26.60 -11.06
CA GLY A 139 13.30 25.92 -10.79
C GLY A 139 13.18 24.44 -10.47
N ASN A 140 11.98 23.87 -10.56
CA ASN A 140 11.80 22.42 -10.42
C ASN A 140 12.36 21.69 -11.64
N THR A 141 12.84 20.46 -11.45
CA THR A 141 13.37 19.60 -12.51
C THR A 141 12.48 18.39 -12.73
N ALA A 142 12.68 17.72 -13.87
CA ALA A 142 11.95 16.49 -14.18
C ALA A 142 12.28 15.39 -13.15
N SER A 143 11.23 14.85 -12.52
CA SER A 143 11.34 13.86 -11.45
C SER A 143 11.04 12.45 -11.96
N LYS A 144 11.65 11.45 -11.32
CA LYS A 144 11.37 10.03 -11.60
C LYS A 144 10.11 9.51 -10.89
N SER A 145 9.51 10.30 -10.02
CA SER A 145 8.33 9.92 -9.23
C SER A 145 7.22 10.94 -9.40
N ALA A 146 5.98 10.48 -9.34
CA ALA A 146 4.82 11.38 -9.30
C ALA A 146 4.83 12.22 -8.02
N GLN A 147 4.38 13.47 -8.11
CA GLN A 147 4.35 14.41 -6.99
C GLN A 147 3.03 15.16 -6.97
N ILE A 148 2.29 15.03 -5.87
CA ILE A 148 1.08 15.81 -5.65
C ILE A 148 1.49 17.24 -5.31
N LEU A 149 0.95 18.20 -6.05
CA LEU A 149 1.24 19.61 -5.86
C LEU A 149 0.20 20.21 -4.91
N TRP A 150 0.47 20.07 -3.61
CA TRP A 150 -0.35 20.66 -2.55
C TRP A 150 -0.16 22.18 -2.49
N ASN A 151 -1.20 22.93 -2.09
CA ASN A 151 -1.16 24.39 -1.91
C ASN A 151 -0.87 25.20 -3.18
N TYR A 152 -1.69 25.01 -4.21
CA TYR A 152 -1.85 26.06 -5.22
C TYR A 152 -2.52 27.28 -4.56
N ASP A 153 -1.77 28.33 -4.25
CA ASP A 153 -2.34 29.55 -3.67
C ASP A 153 -3.51 30.05 -4.53
N GLY A 154 -4.70 30.00 -3.95
CA GLY A 154 -5.96 30.43 -4.57
C GLY A 154 -6.70 29.42 -5.46
N GLY A 155 -6.11 28.28 -5.84
CA GLY A 155 -6.74 27.30 -6.72
C GLY A 155 -7.73 26.35 -6.01
N ASN A 156 -8.78 25.89 -6.71
CA ASN A 156 -9.68 24.84 -6.19
C ASN A 156 -9.43 23.47 -6.85
N LEU A 157 -8.77 23.40 -8.00
CA LEU A 157 -8.32 22.14 -8.61
C LEU A 157 -6.94 21.69 -8.09
N ALA A 158 -6.77 20.38 -7.96
CA ALA A 158 -5.50 19.74 -7.63
C ALA A 158 -4.78 19.25 -8.89
N TYR A 159 -3.45 19.38 -8.87
CA TYR A 159 -2.56 18.97 -9.95
C TYR A 159 -1.50 18.00 -9.43
N VAL A 160 -1.08 17.10 -10.29
CA VAL A 160 -0.03 16.12 -10.02
C VAL A 160 1.02 16.22 -11.11
N TYR A 161 2.29 16.28 -10.71
CA TYR A 161 3.39 16.06 -11.63
C TYR A 161 3.50 14.56 -11.90
N TYR A 162 3.46 14.16 -13.18
CA TYR A 162 3.65 12.81 -13.66
C TYR A 162 4.97 12.73 -14.44
N PRO A 163 5.88 11.81 -14.08
CA PRO A 163 7.13 11.61 -14.81
C PRO A 163 6.86 11.39 -16.30
N ASN A 164 7.63 12.05 -17.16
CA ASN A 164 7.53 12.01 -18.63
C ASN A 164 6.33 12.78 -19.22
N TYR A 165 5.41 13.28 -18.40
CA TYR A 165 4.19 13.95 -18.88
C TYR A 165 4.03 15.38 -18.33
N GLY A 166 4.76 15.76 -17.29
CA GLY A 166 4.64 17.09 -16.67
C GLY A 166 3.48 17.18 -15.67
N VAL A 167 2.94 18.38 -15.49
CA VAL A 167 1.89 18.66 -14.49
C VAL A 167 0.51 18.57 -15.11
N HIS A 168 -0.33 17.68 -14.59
CA HIS A 168 -1.69 17.43 -15.08
C HIS A 168 -2.74 17.56 -13.99
N PHE A 169 -3.91 18.07 -14.36
CA PHE A 169 -5.11 18.05 -13.54
C PHE A 169 -5.45 16.61 -13.14
N ASN A 170 -5.80 16.42 -11.86
CA ASN A 170 -6.22 15.11 -11.35
C ASN A 170 -7.57 15.22 -10.62
N PRO A 171 -8.67 14.67 -11.21
CA PRO A 171 -10.00 14.74 -10.60
C PRO A 171 -10.11 13.96 -9.29
N VAL A 172 -9.45 12.81 -9.15
CA VAL A 172 -9.42 12.02 -7.90
C VAL A 172 -8.76 12.81 -6.77
N THR A 173 -7.59 13.41 -7.03
CA THR A 173 -6.88 14.22 -6.03
C THR A 173 -7.69 15.46 -5.66
N THR A 174 -8.36 16.08 -6.64
CA THR A 174 -9.24 17.24 -6.41
C THR A 174 -10.46 16.87 -5.56
N ALA A 175 -11.07 15.71 -5.81
CA ALA A 175 -12.19 15.24 -5.01
C ALA A 175 -11.78 14.91 -3.57
N ASN A 176 -10.62 14.25 -3.38
CA ASN A 176 -10.07 13.99 -2.05
C ASN A 176 -9.74 15.28 -1.29
N LEU A 177 -9.23 16.30 -1.99
CA LEU A 177 -9.02 17.63 -1.40
C LEU A 177 -10.36 18.23 -0.90
N ALA A 178 -11.44 18.10 -1.67
CA ALA A 178 -12.76 18.53 -1.21
C ALA A 178 -13.25 17.72 0.01
N MET A 179 -12.99 16.41 0.07
CA MET A 179 -13.34 15.58 1.22
C MET A 179 -12.58 15.99 2.49
N ASP A 180 -11.29 16.31 2.37
CA ASP A 180 -10.48 16.83 3.48
C ASP A 180 -11.03 18.17 3.99
N TYR A 181 -11.37 19.10 3.10
CA TYR A 181 -12.01 20.36 3.49
C TYR A 181 -13.39 20.16 4.13
N TYR A 182 -14.17 19.19 3.64
CA TYR A 182 -15.45 18.84 4.22
C TYR A 182 -15.29 18.30 5.65
N ALA A 183 -14.32 17.40 5.88
CA ALA A 183 -14.01 16.86 7.21
C ALA A 183 -13.54 17.95 8.19
N LYS A 184 -12.84 18.98 7.69
CA LYS A 184 -12.40 20.15 8.46
C LYS A 184 -13.47 21.23 8.62
N GLY A 185 -14.69 21.03 8.12
CA GLY A 185 -15.79 22.00 8.20
C GLY A 185 -15.66 23.22 7.26
N ASN A 186 -14.73 23.22 6.30
CA ASN A 186 -14.56 24.31 5.34
C ASN A 186 -15.48 24.14 4.13
N TYR A 187 -16.79 24.23 4.36
CA TYR A 187 -17.82 23.99 3.35
C TYR A 187 -17.78 24.98 2.18
N LYS A 188 -17.36 26.23 2.42
CA LYS A 188 -17.16 27.23 1.35
C LYS A 188 -16.14 26.76 0.32
N LYS A 189 -15.06 26.09 0.76
CA LYS A 189 -14.04 25.54 -0.15
C LYS A 189 -14.57 24.33 -0.90
N VAL A 190 -15.34 23.45 -0.25
CA VAL A 190 -16.01 22.30 -0.90
C VAL A 190 -16.87 22.75 -2.08
N VAL A 191 -17.73 23.74 -1.86
CA VAL A 191 -18.63 24.29 -2.90
C VAL A 191 -17.85 24.86 -4.08
N LYS A 192 -16.77 25.62 -3.81
CA LYS A 192 -15.89 26.15 -4.87
C LYS A 192 -15.19 25.05 -5.67
N ILE A 193 -14.73 23.99 -5.01
CA ILE A 193 -14.13 22.84 -5.69
C ILE A 193 -15.17 22.14 -6.57
N ALA A 194 -16.39 21.95 -6.06
CA ALA A 194 -17.47 21.35 -6.84
C ALA A 194 -17.79 22.18 -8.10
N ASP A 195 -17.90 23.51 -7.97
CA ASP A 195 -18.15 24.40 -9.10
C ASP A 195 -17.01 24.34 -10.13
N GLU A 196 -15.74 24.41 -9.71
CA GLU A 196 -14.60 24.31 -10.64
C GLU A 196 -14.49 22.92 -11.29
N LEU A 197 -14.87 21.84 -10.59
CA LEU A 197 -14.94 20.51 -11.20
C LEU A 197 -15.98 20.49 -12.32
N LEU A 198 -17.19 21.02 -12.09
CA LEU A 198 -18.24 21.08 -13.09
C LEU A 198 -17.87 21.96 -14.30
N ASP A 199 -17.16 23.07 -14.09
CA ASP A 199 -16.65 23.94 -15.16
C ASP A 199 -15.57 23.27 -16.05
N ASN A 200 -15.00 22.15 -15.58
CA ASN A 200 -14.02 21.33 -16.30
C ASN A 200 -14.58 19.96 -16.72
N ALA A 201 -15.90 19.74 -16.60
CA ALA A 201 -16.53 18.53 -17.10
C ALA A 201 -16.56 18.52 -18.64
N THR A 202 -16.10 17.43 -19.24
CA THR A 202 -16.33 17.14 -20.65
C THR A 202 -17.75 16.62 -20.83
N VAL A 203 -18.54 17.31 -21.65
CA VAL A 203 -19.92 16.89 -21.96
C VAL A 203 -19.91 15.99 -23.19
N LYS A 204 -20.47 14.79 -23.05
CA LYS A 204 -20.69 13.85 -24.15
C LYS A 204 -22.16 13.44 -24.19
N GLU A 205 -22.54 12.73 -25.24
CA GLU A 205 -23.88 12.20 -25.43
C GLU A 205 -23.80 10.77 -25.97
N TYR A 206 -24.63 9.87 -25.43
CA TYR A 206 -24.67 8.46 -25.84
C TYR A 206 -26.11 8.04 -26.15
N PRO A 207 -26.37 7.34 -27.29
CA PRO A 207 -27.71 6.89 -27.65
C PRO A 207 -28.38 6.09 -26.53
N GLY A 208 -29.64 6.41 -26.21
CA GLY A 208 -30.40 5.74 -25.15
C GLY A 208 -30.02 6.09 -23.70
N VAL A 209 -28.94 6.85 -23.48
CA VAL A 209 -28.54 7.37 -22.16
C VAL A 209 -28.69 8.90 -22.10
N GLY A 210 -28.39 9.60 -23.20
CA GLY A 210 -28.40 11.06 -23.28
C GLY A 210 -27.07 11.67 -22.87
N LYS A 211 -27.10 12.92 -22.40
CA LYS A 211 -25.90 13.68 -22.02
C LYS A 211 -25.27 13.14 -20.74
N TYR A 212 -23.94 13.13 -20.69
CA TYR A 212 -23.18 12.72 -19.52
C TYR A 212 -21.90 13.56 -19.35
N TYR A 213 -21.41 13.61 -18.12
CA TYR A 213 -20.17 14.30 -17.75
C TYR A 213 -19.02 13.31 -17.59
N LEU A 214 -17.81 13.77 -17.93
CA LEU A 214 -16.56 13.05 -17.74
C LEU A 214 -15.44 14.00 -17.33
N TRP A 215 -14.48 13.44 -16.60
CA TRP A 215 -13.17 14.05 -16.36
C TRP A 215 -12.12 13.08 -16.89
N GLN A 216 -11.47 13.47 -17.98
CA GLN A 216 -10.49 12.63 -18.67
C GLN A 216 -9.07 13.04 -18.27
N TYR A 217 -8.19 12.04 -18.21
CA TYR A 217 -6.76 12.21 -18.02
C TYR A 217 -6.09 12.39 -19.38
N CYS A 218 -5.37 13.50 -19.54
CA CYS A 218 -4.71 13.87 -20.80
C CYS A 218 -3.22 13.48 -20.81
N PHE A 219 -2.91 12.27 -20.35
CA PHE A 219 -1.58 11.67 -20.45
C PHE A 219 -1.70 10.15 -20.61
N ASP A 220 -0.70 9.52 -21.21
CA ASP A 220 -0.66 8.07 -21.41
C ASP A 220 -0.44 7.40 -20.05
N LEU A 221 -1.25 6.38 -19.74
CA LEU A 221 -1.10 5.62 -18.52
C LEU A 221 -0.22 4.41 -18.75
N GLN A 222 0.95 4.40 -18.12
CA GLN A 222 1.78 3.22 -18.00
C GLN A 222 1.36 2.39 -16.78
N PHE A 223 0.98 1.13 -16.99
CA PHE A 223 0.62 0.19 -15.93
C PHE A 223 1.36 -1.14 -16.17
N ASN A 224 2.38 -1.43 -15.36
CA ASN A 224 3.29 -2.55 -15.61
C ASN A 224 3.86 -2.46 -17.05
N LYS A 225 3.83 -3.55 -17.82
CA LYS A 225 4.20 -3.61 -19.24
C LYS A 225 3.16 -3.03 -20.19
N TYR A 226 1.99 -2.61 -19.70
CA TYR A 226 0.90 -2.08 -20.52
C TYR A 226 0.99 -0.56 -20.61
N ASN A 227 0.60 -0.03 -21.77
CA ASN A 227 0.49 1.41 -22.01
C ASN A 227 -0.90 1.72 -22.57
N PHE A 228 -1.61 2.64 -21.93
CA PHE A 228 -2.95 3.06 -22.33
C PHE A 228 -2.91 4.51 -22.82
N PRO A 229 -3.28 4.78 -24.08
CA PRO A 229 -3.12 6.11 -24.67
C PRO A 229 -4.10 7.14 -24.08
N ALA A 230 -3.67 8.39 -24.00
CA ALA A 230 -4.55 9.51 -23.72
C ALA A 230 -5.55 9.80 -24.86
N PRO A 231 -6.71 10.40 -24.56
CA PRO A 231 -7.26 10.62 -23.22
C PRO A 231 -8.03 9.39 -22.71
N TRP A 232 -7.97 9.12 -21.41
CA TRP A 232 -8.72 8.03 -20.76
C TRP A 232 -9.55 8.53 -19.58
N ALA A 233 -10.57 7.78 -19.17
CA ALA A 233 -11.47 8.13 -18.07
C ALA A 233 -11.32 7.15 -16.90
N SER A 234 -11.86 7.53 -15.73
CA SER A 234 -11.84 6.71 -14.52
C SER A 234 -13.21 6.68 -13.86
N GLY A 235 -13.74 5.48 -13.62
CA GLY A 235 -14.95 5.26 -12.83
C GLY A 235 -14.80 5.75 -11.38
N MET A 236 -13.61 5.56 -10.79
CA MET A 236 -13.28 6.10 -9.46
C MET A 236 -13.32 7.64 -9.45
N ALA A 237 -12.78 8.29 -10.48
CA ALA A 237 -12.90 9.75 -10.61
C ALA A 237 -14.36 10.19 -10.72
N GLN A 238 -15.17 9.51 -11.54
CA GLN A 238 -16.60 9.83 -11.65
C GLN A 238 -17.32 9.68 -10.31
N GLY A 239 -17.04 8.61 -9.57
CA GLY A 239 -17.65 8.32 -8.28
C GLY A 239 -17.30 9.39 -7.25
N LEU A 240 -16.01 9.69 -7.09
CA LEU A 240 -15.58 10.67 -6.10
C LEU A 240 -16.09 12.09 -6.42
N VAL A 241 -16.13 12.48 -7.69
CA VAL A 241 -16.72 13.77 -8.10
C VAL A 241 -18.24 13.78 -7.86
N LEU A 242 -18.94 12.68 -8.09
CA LEU A 242 -20.36 12.54 -7.74
C LEU A 242 -20.59 12.77 -6.25
N ASP A 243 -19.76 12.20 -5.37
CA ASP A 243 -19.85 12.40 -3.92
C ASP A 243 -19.56 13.87 -3.53
N VAL A 244 -18.57 14.52 -4.15
CA VAL A 244 -18.31 15.97 -3.96
C VAL A 244 -19.54 16.81 -4.30
N VAL A 245 -20.17 16.52 -5.45
CA VAL A 245 -21.36 17.23 -5.92
C VAL A 245 -22.56 16.97 -5.00
N GLY A 246 -22.71 15.74 -4.49
CA GLY A 246 -23.71 15.41 -3.46
C GLY A 246 -23.50 16.22 -2.19
N LYS A 247 -22.26 16.30 -1.67
CA LYS A 247 -21.93 17.13 -0.51
C LYS A 247 -22.17 18.62 -0.77
N ALA A 248 -21.86 19.12 -1.96
CA ALA A 248 -22.15 20.50 -2.34
C ALA A 248 -23.67 20.79 -2.35
N TYR A 249 -24.48 19.85 -2.83
CA TYR A 249 -25.94 19.93 -2.71
C TYR A 249 -26.38 19.96 -1.24
N LYS A 250 -25.87 19.06 -0.39
CA LYS A 250 -26.17 19.03 1.05
C LYS A 250 -25.85 20.36 1.75
N ILE A 251 -24.75 21.01 1.36
CA ILE A 251 -24.32 22.29 1.93
C ILE A 251 -25.22 23.45 1.48
N THR A 252 -25.64 23.46 0.22
CA THR A 252 -26.22 24.66 -0.42
C THR A 252 -27.72 24.58 -0.69
N GLY A 253 -28.27 23.38 -0.83
CA GLY A 253 -29.61 23.15 -1.36
C GLY A 253 -29.77 23.42 -2.86
N ASP A 254 -28.69 23.78 -3.59
CA ASP A 254 -28.79 24.17 -5.00
C ASP A 254 -28.98 22.97 -5.92
N LYS A 255 -30.12 22.94 -6.61
CA LYS A 255 -30.50 21.86 -7.54
C LYS A 255 -29.57 21.71 -8.74
N LYS A 256 -28.69 22.69 -9.03
CA LYS A 256 -27.66 22.53 -10.09
C LYS A 256 -26.77 21.31 -9.84
N TYR A 257 -26.47 21.00 -8.57
CA TYR A 257 -25.66 19.85 -8.19
C TYR A 257 -26.41 18.53 -8.38
N VAL A 258 -27.72 18.49 -8.13
CA VAL A 258 -28.55 17.31 -8.44
C VAL A 258 -28.59 17.08 -9.95
N LYS A 259 -28.79 18.13 -10.75
CA LYS A 259 -28.77 18.04 -12.21
C LYS A 259 -27.39 17.60 -12.74
N ALA A 260 -26.30 18.10 -12.15
CA ALA A 260 -24.97 17.64 -12.49
C ALA A 260 -24.77 16.16 -12.14
N GLY A 261 -25.23 15.73 -10.96
CA GLY A 261 -25.18 14.33 -10.55
C GLY A 261 -25.92 13.40 -11.51
N GLU A 262 -27.06 13.81 -12.07
CA GLU A 262 -27.75 13.05 -13.14
C GLU A 262 -26.86 12.79 -14.36
N PHE A 263 -26.09 13.78 -14.79
CA PHE A 263 -25.16 13.64 -15.91
C PHE A 263 -23.91 12.85 -15.56
N ILE A 264 -23.42 12.92 -14.32
CA ILE A 264 -22.32 12.06 -13.86
C ILE A 264 -22.79 10.61 -13.78
N LEU A 265 -23.97 10.36 -13.21
CA LEU A 265 -24.57 9.02 -13.12
C LEU A 265 -24.79 8.36 -14.49
N ASN A 266 -25.08 9.16 -15.52
CA ASN A 266 -25.19 8.67 -16.89
C ASN A 266 -23.88 8.07 -17.42
N SER A 267 -22.70 8.52 -16.95
CA SER A 267 -21.41 7.95 -17.40
C SER A 267 -21.24 6.48 -16.99
N PHE A 268 -21.82 6.06 -15.86
CA PHE A 268 -21.85 4.67 -15.38
C PHE A 268 -22.86 3.78 -16.11
N LYS A 269 -23.59 4.32 -17.09
CA LYS A 269 -24.45 3.55 -17.99
C LYS A 269 -23.83 3.36 -19.37
N VAL A 270 -22.69 3.98 -19.64
CA VAL A 270 -22.02 3.93 -20.94
C VAL A 270 -20.88 2.91 -20.86
N PRO A 271 -20.80 1.96 -21.82
CA PRO A 271 -19.69 1.02 -21.90
C PRO A 271 -18.34 1.74 -22.03
N TRP A 272 -17.28 1.19 -21.42
CA TRP A 272 -15.96 1.81 -21.43
C TRP A 272 -15.37 1.93 -22.84
N ASN A 273 -15.61 0.95 -23.69
CA ASN A 273 -15.19 0.94 -25.11
C ASN A 273 -16.02 1.87 -25.99
N GLU A 274 -17.11 2.43 -25.47
CA GLU A 274 -17.97 3.44 -26.12
C GLU A 274 -17.78 4.84 -25.48
N GLY A 275 -16.69 5.00 -24.72
CA GLY A 275 -16.30 6.29 -24.12
C GLY A 275 -16.91 6.56 -22.74
N GLY A 276 -17.55 5.57 -22.12
CA GLY A 276 -17.99 5.58 -20.72
C GLY A 276 -16.96 5.00 -19.75
N VAL A 277 -17.43 4.42 -18.65
CA VAL A 277 -16.57 3.86 -17.59
C VAL A 277 -16.97 2.45 -17.10
N THR A 278 -17.88 1.79 -17.82
CA THR A 278 -18.53 0.56 -17.32
C THR A 278 -18.16 -0.64 -18.17
N ASP A 279 -17.77 -1.73 -17.52
CA ASP A 279 -17.76 -3.08 -18.07
C ASP A 279 -18.94 -3.84 -17.44
N THR A 280 -19.63 -4.66 -18.21
CA THR A 280 -20.88 -5.30 -17.79
C THR A 280 -20.82 -6.78 -18.12
N ASP A 281 -21.27 -7.61 -17.20
CA ASP A 281 -21.48 -9.03 -17.43
C ASP A 281 -22.89 -9.48 -16.96
N GLU A 282 -23.08 -10.78 -16.75
CA GLU A 282 -24.35 -11.37 -16.32
C GLU A 282 -24.74 -11.05 -14.86
N HIS A 283 -23.79 -10.61 -14.03
CA HIS A 283 -23.98 -10.29 -12.61
C HIS A 283 -24.31 -8.82 -12.37
N GLY A 284 -23.70 -7.91 -13.13
CA GLY A 284 -23.91 -6.49 -12.94
C GLY A 284 -22.97 -5.59 -13.72
N ASN A 285 -22.53 -4.52 -13.05
CA ASN A 285 -21.71 -3.47 -13.65
C ASN A 285 -20.42 -3.29 -12.85
N TRP A 286 -19.29 -3.50 -13.51
CA TRP A 286 -17.98 -3.12 -13.01
C TRP A 286 -17.61 -1.71 -13.47
N TYR A 287 -17.36 -0.81 -12.52
CA TYR A 287 -16.91 0.56 -12.80
C TYR A 287 -15.38 0.63 -12.83
N LEU A 288 -14.82 0.73 -14.02
CA LEU A 288 -13.37 0.62 -14.25
C LEU A 288 -12.62 1.86 -13.73
N GLU A 289 -11.70 1.68 -12.77
CA GLU A 289 -10.78 2.75 -12.33
C GLU A 289 -9.97 3.31 -13.49
N VAL A 290 -9.59 2.45 -14.44
CA VAL A 290 -8.93 2.82 -15.70
C VAL A 290 -9.84 2.36 -16.84
N ALA A 291 -10.73 3.24 -17.28
CA ALA A 291 -11.65 2.98 -18.39
C ALA A 291 -10.96 3.14 -19.77
N ALA A 292 -9.76 2.57 -19.89
CA ALA A 292 -9.06 2.37 -21.16
C ALA A 292 -8.96 0.88 -21.52
N THR A 293 -9.27 -0.01 -20.56
CA THR A 293 -9.28 -1.46 -20.74
C THR A 293 -10.13 -2.12 -19.67
N ASN A 294 -10.74 -3.25 -20.02
CA ASN A 294 -11.33 -4.19 -19.07
C ASN A 294 -10.38 -5.37 -18.73
N LYS A 295 -9.06 -5.19 -18.83
CA LYS A 295 -8.11 -6.23 -18.42
C LYS A 295 -7.60 -6.05 -17.00
N LEU A 296 -7.72 -4.84 -16.45
CA LEU A 296 -7.20 -4.54 -15.13
C LEU A 296 -8.17 -4.96 -14.04
N HIS A 297 -9.44 -4.49 -14.10
CA HIS A 297 -10.41 -4.64 -13.01
C HIS A 297 -9.76 -4.38 -11.64
N ILE A 298 -9.38 -3.12 -11.39
CA ILE A 298 -8.73 -2.72 -10.15
C ILE A 298 -9.76 -2.67 -9.02
N LEU A 299 -9.50 -3.38 -7.92
CA LEU A 299 -10.50 -3.61 -6.88
C LEU A 299 -10.83 -2.33 -6.10
N ASN A 300 -9.81 -1.62 -5.58
CA ASN A 300 -10.04 -0.44 -4.73
C ASN A 300 -10.83 0.65 -5.46
N GLY A 301 -10.49 0.97 -6.72
CA GLY A 301 -11.21 2.02 -7.45
C GLY A 301 -12.67 1.66 -7.70
N PHE A 302 -12.96 0.38 -7.94
CA PHE A 302 -14.34 -0.09 -8.05
C PHE A 302 -15.09 0.06 -6.71
N LEU A 303 -14.51 -0.42 -5.60
CA LEU A 303 -15.14 -0.33 -4.27
C LEU A 303 -15.33 1.12 -3.81
N PHE A 304 -14.37 2.02 -4.07
CA PHE A 304 -14.53 3.46 -3.82
C PHE A 304 -15.65 4.08 -4.66
N THR A 305 -15.82 3.61 -5.90
CA THR A 305 -16.92 4.07 -6.76
C THR A 305 -18.27 3.69 -6.17
N LEU A 306 -18.43 2.45 -5.68
CA LEU A 306 -19.66 2.00 -5.01
C LEU A 306 -19.98 2.84 -3.78
N ASP A 307 -18.98 3.06 -2.92
CA ASP A 307 -19.12 3.89 -1.73
C ASP A 307 -19.58 5.32 -2.10
N SER A 308 -19.00 5.89 -3.16
CA SER A 308 -19.31 7.25 -3.58
C SER A 308 -20.71 7.38 -4.19
N ILE A 309 -21.14 6.39 -5.00
CA ILE A 309 -22.52 6.35 -5.54
C ILE A 309 -23.53 6.22 -4.39
N HIS A 310 -23.23 5.38 -3.39
CA HIS A 310 -24.07 5.24 -2.20
C HIS A 310 -24.14 6.54 -1.40
N ASN A 311 -23.01 7.19 -1.11
CA ASN A 311 -22.99 8.47 -0.41
C ASN A 311 -23.84 9.53 -1.11
N TYR A 312 -23.81 9.58 -2.44
CA TYR A 312 -24.67 10.47 -3.22
C TYR A 312 -26.16 10.12 -3.10
N TYR A 313 -26.50 8.82 -3.14
CA TYR A 313 -27.86 8.35 -2.93
C TYR A 313 -28.39 8.75 -1.54
N GLU A 314 -27.61 8.56 -0.48
CA GLU A 314 -28.00 8.92 0.90
C GLU A 314 -28.35 10.40 1.05
N VAL A 315 -27.70 11.26 0.27
CA VAL A 315 -27.93 12.71 0.32
C VAL A 315 -29.11 13.16 -0.56
N THR A 316 -29.31 12.50 -1.70
CA THR A 316 -30.23 12.99 -2.75
C THR A 316 -31.47 12.13 -2.94
N HIS A 317 -31.48 10.92 -2.38
CA HIS A 317 -32.45 9.86 -2.64
C HIS A 317 -32.65 9.56 -4.14
N ASN A 318 -31.60 9.75 -4.94
CA ASN A 318 -31.66 9.56 -6.38
C ASN A 318 -31.84 8.07 -6.75
N PRO A 319 -32.97 7.66 -7.37
CA PRO A 319 -33.23 6.25 -7.66
C PRO A 319 -32.29 5.67 -8.72
N LYS A 320 -31.69 6.49 -9.59
CA LYS A 320 -30.67 6.04 -10.55
C LYS A 320 -29.37 5.67 -9.83
N ALA A 321 -28.95 6.48 -8.86
CA ALA A 321 -27.79 6.17 -8.03
C ALA A 321 -27.97 4.86 -7.27
N GLN A 322 -29.15 4.65 -6.66
CA GLN A 322 -29.48 3.39 -5.98
C GLN A 322 -29.38 2.17 -6.91
N ARG A 323 -29.95 2.26 -8.12
CA ARG A 323 -29.89 1.15 -9.09
C ARG A 323 -28.47 0.85 -9.56
N LEU A 324 -27.66 1.88 -9.82
CA LEU A 324 -26.25 1.71 -10.20
C LEU A 324 -25.45 1.10 -9.05
N PHE A 325 -25.62 1.60 -7.82
CA PHE A 325 -25.00 1.02 -6.64
C PHE A 325 -25.34 -0.47 -6.50
N MET A 326 -26.61 -0.85 -6.60
CA MET A 326 -27.02 -2.26 -6.49
C MET A 326 -26.48 -3.14 -7.62
N ALA A 327 -26.40 -2.63 -8.85
CA ALA A 327 -25.76 -3.35 -9.95
C ALA A 327 -24.27 -3.61 -9.67
N GLY A 328 -23.55 -2.62 -9.15
CA GLY A 328 -22.16 -2.78 -8.75
C GLY A 328 -21.96 -3.64 -7.49
N VAL A 329 -22.90 -3.65 -6.56
CA VAL A 329 -22.89 -4.57 -5.41
C VAL A 329 -23.02 -6.03 -5.85
N ASN A 330 -23.91 -6.31 -6.81
CA ASN A 330 -24.08 -7.65 -7.36
C ASN A 330 -22.85 -8.11 -8.14
N GLU A 331 -22.23 -7.20 -8.89
CA GLU A 331 -20.95 -7.46 -9.54
C GLU A 331 -19.87 -7.79 -8.51
N ALA A 332 -19.67 -6.91 -7.53
CA ALA A 332 -18.60 -7.05 -6.56
C ALA A 332 -18.66 -8.41 -5.85
N LYS A 333 -19.83 -8.78 -5.29
CA LYS A 333 -19.96 -10.03 -4.52
C LYS A 333 -19.68 -11.28 -5.37
N SER A 334 -19.95 -11.26 -6.68
CA SER A 334 -19.68 -12.38 -7.58
C SER A 334 -18.19 -12.55 -7.92
N HIS A 335 -17.39 -11.47 -7.84
CA HIS A 335 -15.99 -11.49 -8.27
C HIS A 335 -14.94 -11.44 -7.15
N LEU A 336 -15.32 -11.21 -5.89
CA LEU A 336 -14.35 -11.08 -4.79
C LEU A 336 -13.40 -12.28 -4.63
N GLN A 337 -13.85 -13.49 -4.96
CA GLN A 337 -13.00 -14.68 -4.92
C GLN A 337 -11.76 -14.57 -5.80
N GLN A 338 -11.87 -13.89 -6.94
CA GLN A 338 -10.76 -13.74 -7.90
C GLN A 338 -9.61 -12.88 -7.33
N TYR A 339 -9.89 -12.10 -6.28
CA TYR A 339 -8.90 -11.28 -5.58
C TYR A 339 -8.27 -11.97 -4.38
N ASP A 340 -8.75 -13.15 -3.96
CA ASP A 340 -8.22 -13.90 -2.81
C ASP A 340 -7.11 -14.87 -3.23
N LEU A 341 -5.87 -14.57 -2.86
CA LEU A 341 -4.72 -15.47 -3.10
C LEU A 341 -4.61 -16.60 -2.05
N GLY A 342 -5.51 -16.66 -1.07
CA GLY A 342 -5.45 -17.57 0.07
C GLY A 342 -4.52 -17.11 1.20
N TYR A 343 -3.78 -16.03 1.00
CA TYR A 343 -2.87 -15.44 2.01
C TYR A 343 -2.75 -13.92 1.93
N TRP A 344 -3.24 -13.32 0.85
CA TRP A 344 -3.19 -11.89 0.56
C TRP A 344 -4.24 -11.54 -0.50
N SER A 345 -4.49 -10.25 -0.77
CA SER A 345 -5.35 -9.86 -1.89
C SER A 345 -4.57 -9.43 -3.13
N ASN A 346 -5.11 -9.71 -4.31
CA ASN A 346 -4.70 -9.02 -5.53
C ASN A 346 -5.14 -7.54 -5.50
N TYR A 347 -4.41 -6.70 -6.21
CA TYR A 347 -4.74 -5.30 -6.52
C TYR A 347 -5.72 -5.23 -7.71
N SER A 348 -5.39 -5.98 -8.75
CA SER A 348 -6.12 -6.07 -10.01
C SER A 348 -6.18 -7.53 -10.47
N LEU A 349 -6.95 -7.85 -11.52
CA LEU A 349 -7.01 -9.19 -12.10
C LEU A 349 -5.82 -9.51 -13.03
N LEU A 350 -4.84 -8.61 -13.14
CA LEU A 350 -3.59 -8.94 -13.82
C LEU A 350 -2.80 -9.98 -13.02
N ALA A 351 -2.27 -10.97 -13.73
CA ALA A 351 -1.47 -12.03 -13.13
C ALA A 351 -0.28 -11.47 -12.33
N GLY A 352 -0.22 -11.83 -11.05
CA GLY A 352 0.86 -11.43 -10.14
C GLY A 352 0.74 -10.03 -9.53
N ASP A 353 -0.33 -9.29 -9.82
CA ASP A 353 -0.51 -7.92 -9.34
C ASP A 353 -1.07 -7.89 -7.90
N ARG A 354 -0.19 -8.18 -6.94
CA ARG A 354 -0.53 -8.23 -5.50
C ARG A 354 -0.75 -6.83 -4.95
N ALA A 355 -1.76 -6.66 -4.10
CA ALA A 355 -1.96 -5.40 -3.39
C ALA A 355 -0.77 -5.09 -2.49
N SER A 356 -0.34 -3.82 -2.46
CA SER A 356 0.56 -3.35 -1.41
C SER A 356 -0.13 -3.44 -0.04
N TYR A 357 0.61 -3.32 1.07
CA TYR A 357 0.03 -3.28 2.40
C TYR A 357 -1.06 -2.21 2.56
N GLY A 358 -0.81 -1.00 2.02
CA GLY A 358 -1.79 0.08 2.04
C GLY A 358 -3.07 -0.29 1.30
N TYR A 359 -2.96 -0.86 0.10
CA TYR A 359 -4.12 -1.26 -0.69
C TYR A 359 -4.88 -2.45 -0.09
N HIS A 360 -4.16 -3.44 0.44
CA HIS A 360 -4.79 -4.56 1.13
C HIS A 360 -5.63 -4.08 2.32
N LYS A 361 -5.10 -3.12 3.10
CA LYS A 361 -5.85 -2.47 4.19
C LYS A 361 -7.09 -1.72 3.65
N ILE A 362 -6.95 -0.98 2.55
CA ILE A 362 -8.09 -0.28 1.92
C ILE A 362 -9.18 -1.27 1.49
N HIS A 363 -8.81 -2.43 0.93
CA HIS A 363 -9.79 -3.46 0.58
C HIS A 363 -10.57 -3.92 1.82
N VAL A 364 -9.87 -4.20 2.94
CA VAL A 364 -10.52 -4.58 4.20
C VAL A 364 -11.50 -3.50 4.68
N ASP A 365 -11.07 -2.24 4.69
CA ASP A 365 -11.89 -1.14 5.21
C ASP A 365 -13.12 -0.89 4.33
N LEU A 366 -12.98 -0.91 3.00
CA LEU A 366 -14.09 -0.73 2.07
C LEU A 366 -15.08 -1.89 2.10
N LEU A 367 -14.60 -3.14 2.22
CA LEU A 367 -15.47 -4.30 2.33
C LEU A 367 -16.29 -4.28 3.63
N LYS A 368 -15.69 -3.88 4.76
CA LYS A 368 -16.43 -3.67 6.01
C LYS A 368 -17.51 -2.61 5.84
N LYS A 369 -17.16 -1.47 5.25
CA LYS A 369 -18.10 -0.38 5.00
C LYS A 369 -19.27 -0.81 4.10
N LEU A 370 -18.98 -1.55 3.03
CA LEU A 370 -20.03 -2.07 2.15
C LEU A 370 -20.90 -3.13 2.83
N TYR A 371 -20.34 -3.94 3.72
CA TYR A 371 -21.13 -4.85 4.56
C TYR A 371 -22.08 -4.05 5.47
N ASP A 372 -21.60 -3.01 6.15
CA ASP A 372 -22.42 -2.19 7.05
C ASP A 372 -23.58 -1.50 6.29
N ILE A 373 -23.35 -1.14 5.02
CA ILE A 373 -24.36 -0.52 4.15
C ILE A 373 -25.39 -1.53 3.63
N THR A 374 -24.93 -2.71 3.17
CA THR A 374 -25.74 -3.62 2.34
C THR A 374 -26.19 -4.88 3.07
N ASN A 375 -25.56 -5.23 4.17
CA ASN A 375 -25.67 -6.51 4.87
C ASN A 375 -25.39 -7.76 3.99
N VAL A 376 -24.64 -7.60 2.89
CA VAL A 376 -24.26 -8.69 1.98
C VAL A 376 -23.14 -9.55 2.61
N PRO A 377 -23.36 -10.84 2.92
CA PRO A 377 -22.42 -11.67 3.68
C PRO A 377 -21.03 -11.85 3.04
N GLU A 378 -20.95 -11.80 1.71
CA GLU A 378 -19.70 -11.92 0.96
C GLU A 378 -18.73 -10.81 1.33
N PHE A 379 -19.20 -9.57 1.48
CA PHE A 379 -18.35 -8.45 1.90
C PHE A 379 -17.76 -8.68 3.29
N LYS A 380 -18.56 -9.16 4.24
CA LYS A 380 -18.07 -9.52 5.58
C LYS A 380 -17.05 -10.66 5.50
N THR A 381 -17.34 -11.69 4.72
CA THR A 381 -16.47 -12.86 4.55
C THR A 381 -15.09 -12.46 4.04
N TYR A 382 -15.02 -11.64 3.00
CA TYR A 382 -13.75 -11.18 2.44
C TYR A 382 -13.08 -10.12 3.30
N ALA A 383 -13.83 -9.24 3.97
CA ALA A 383 -13.28 -8.32 4.96
C ALA A 383 -12.57 -9.04 6.10
N ASP A 384 -13.18 -10.09 6.64
CA ASP A 384 -12.63 -10.89 7.74
C ASP A 384 -11.40 -11.70 7.27
N LYS A 385 -11.49 -12.34 6.09
CA LYS A 385 -10.36 -13.06 5.49
C LYS A 385 -9.17 -12.14 5.23
N PHE A 386 -9.38 -11.02 4.53
CA PHE A 386 -8.32 -10.07 4.21
C PHE A 386 -7.80 -9.40 5.50
N GLY A 387 -8.66 -9.13 6.48
CA GLY A 387 -8.24 -8.63 7.79
C GLY A 387 -7.35 -9.63 8.54
N PHE A 388 -7.64 -10.92 8.43
CA PHE A 388 -6.80 -11.98 8.97
C PHE A 388 -5.44 -12.05 8.24
N TYR A 389 -5.42 -11.94 6.91
CA TYR A 389 -4.18 -11.90 6.13
C TYR A 389 -3.32 -10.69 6.50
N LEU A 390 -3.91 -9.49 6.53
CA LEU A 390 -3.24 -8.24 6.88
C LEU A 390 -2.50 -8.33 8.23
N LYS A 391 -3.06 -9.07 9.19
CA LYS A 391 -2.48 -9.27 10.52
C LYS A 391 -1.45 -10.39 10.57
N ASN A 392 -1.65 -11.47 9.83
CA ASN A 392 -0.97 -12.74 10.07
C ASN A 392 -0.15 -13.28 8.88
N ARG A 393 -0.14 -12.59 7.74
CA ARG A 393 0.53 -13.02 6.50
C ARG A 393 1.41 -11.89 5.95
N PHE A 394 2.27 -12.25 5.00
CA PHE A 394 3.20 -11.31 4.36
C PHE A 394 3.14 -11.48 2.84
N ILE A 395 3.32 -10.37 2.11
CA ILE A 395 3.23 -10.29 0.65
C ILE A 395 4.22 -11.25 -0.04
N ASP A 396 5.42 -11.37 0.52
CA ASP A 396 6.53 -12.18 0.02
C ASP A 396 6.57 -13.62 0.53
N ILE A 397 5.61 -14.03 1.39
CA ILE A 397 5.54 -15.37 1.95
C ILE A 397 4.22 -16.04 1.52
N PRO A 398 4.11 -16.47 0.24
CA PRO A 398 2.95 -17.23 -0.23
C PRO A 398 2.87 -18.63 0.40
N PRO A 399 1.72 -19.32 0.34
CA PRO A 399 1.56 -20.70 0.84
C PRO A 399 2.56 -21.71 0.26
N THR A 400 3.08 -21.43 -0.94
CA THR A 400 4.12 -22.24 -1.61
C THR A 400 5.54 -22.00 -1.07
N HIS A 401 5.75 -20.98 -0.23
CA HIS A 401 7.04 -20.67 0.36
C HIS A 401 7.42 -21.75 1.41
N PRO A 402 8.63 -22.32 1.40
CA PRO A 402 9.02 -23.42 2.31
C PRO A 402 8.80 -23.13 3.80
N SER A 403 9.01 -21.88 4.18
CA SER A 403 8.87 -21.40 5.57
C SER A 403 7.49 -20.81 5.90
N PHE A 404 6.50 -20.94 5.01
CA PHE A 404 5.16 -20.37 5.20
C PHE A 404 4.53 -20.78 6.53
N GLN A 405 4.57 -22.08 6.85
CA GLN A 405 3.98 -22.62 8.08
C GLN A 405 4.66 -22.04 9.33
N ALA A 406 5.99 -22.03 9.35
CA ALA A 406 6.76 -21.55 10.49
C ALA A 406 6.52 -20.05 10.74
N ILE A 407 6.64 -19.25 9.68
CA ILE A 407 6.46 -17.80 9.74
C ILE A 407 5.03 -17.45 10.13
N SER A 408 4.03 -18.02 9.47
CA SER A 408 2.61 -17.76 9.75
C SER A 408 2.23 -18.14 11.18
N THR A 409 2.68 -19.30 11.68
CA THR A 409 2.38 -19.74 13.05
C THR A 409 2.99 -18.80 14.09
N LEU A 410 4.23 -18.34 13.87
CA LEU A 410 4.88 -17.41 14.77
C LEU A 410 4.24 -16.02 14.74
N THR A 411 3.79 -15.55 13.58
CA THR A 411 3.05 -14.28 13.47
C THR A 411 1.69 -14.36 14.17
N GLU A 412 0.94 -15.44 14.00
CA GLU A 412 -0.36 -15.65 14.68
C GLU A 412 -0.23 -15.68 16.21
N ARG A 413 0.92 -16.17 16.72
CA ARG A 413 1.27 -16.14 18.15
C ARG A 413 1.81 -14.77 18.62
N GLY A 414 1.89 -13.78 17.74
CA GLY A 414 2.41 -12.45 18.04
C GLY A 414 3.93 -12.39 18.24
N VAL A 415 4.67 -13.43 17.85
CA VAL A 415 6.14 -13.46 17.95
C VAL A 415 6.76 -12.56 16.89
N ILE A 416 6.37 -12.79 15.64
CA ILE A 416 6.79 -12.01 14.47
C ILE A 416 5.75 -10.94 14.21
N THR A 417 6.21 -9.73 13.87
CA THR A 417 5.35 -8.59 13.52
C THR A 417 5.98 -7.87 12.33
N SER A 418 5.17 -7.39 11.37
CA SER A 418 5.62 -6.45 10.32
C SER A 418 4.79 -5.18 10.38
N THR A 419 5.39 -4.10 9.89
CA THR A 419 4.80 -2.75 9.81
C THR A 419 4.42 -2.38 8.37
N ASP A 420 4.90 -3.11 7.36
CA ASP A 420 4.75 -2.76 5.94
C ASP A 420 4.24 -3.91 5.05
N GLY A 421 3.86 -5.04 5.66
CA GLY A 421 3.35 -6.22 4.96
C GLY A 421 4.42 -7.14 4.36
N TRP A 422 5.70 -6.77 4.44
CA TRP A 422 6.82 -7.61 3.98
C TRP A 422 7.49 -8.30 5.17
N PHE A 423 7.90 -9.56 4.97
CA PHE A 423 8.73 -10.29 5.92
C PHE A 423 10.22 -10.07 5.66
N GLY A 424 10.63 -10.15 4.39
CA GLY A 424 12.02 -10.07 3.97
C GLY A 424 12.80 -11.33 4.32
N ALA A 425 12.37 -12.50 3.82
CA ALA A 425 12.92 -13.81 4.20
C ALA A 425 14.46 -13.90 4.18
N GLN A 426 15.09 -13.36 3.14
CA GLN A 426 16.55 -13.40 2.93
C GLN A 426 17.30 -12.24 3.58
N THR A 427 16.61 -11.31 4.23
CA THR A 427 17.27 -10.22 4.98
C THR A 427 17.88 -10.77 6.27
N GLN A 428 19.03 -10.23 6.64
CA GLN A 428 19.70 -10.60 7.89
C GLN A 428 18.91 -10.02 9.08
N ILE A 429 18.75 -10.80 10.13
CA ILE A 429 18.05 -10.37 11.35
C ILE A 429 19.03 -9.71 12.32
N SER A 430 18.65 -8.55 12.88
CA SER A 430 19.46 -7.90 13.91
C SER A 430 19.35 -8.64 15.25
N LYS A 431 20.37 -8.46 16.11
CA LYS A 431 20.38 -9.06 17.46
C LYS A 431 19.18 -8.62 18.29
N SER A 432 18.85 -7.33 18.25
CA SER A 432 17.68 -6.78 18.95
C SER A 432 16.34 -7.33 18.44
N GLU A 433 16.19 -7.50 17.12
CA GLU A 433 14.99 -8.09 16.53
C GLU A 433 14.81 -9.55 16.95
N PHE A 434 15.89 -10.35 16.89
CA PHE A 434 15.84 -11.75 17.34
C PHE A 434 15.51 -11.89 18.83
N VAL A 435 16.12 -11.06 19.69
CA VAL A 435 15.82 -11.04 21.14
C VAL A 435 14.36 -10.68 21.39
N ARG A 436 13.80 -9.75 20.62
CA ARG A 436 12.37 -9.39 20.71
C ARG A 436 11.46 -10.55 20.35
N TRP A 437 11.77 -11.28 19.27
CA TRP A 437 11.01 -12.48 18.89
C TRP A 437 11.10 -13.55 19.98
N LEU A 438 12.30 -13.81 20.50
CA LEU A 438 12.51 -14.76 21.59
C LEU A 438 11.74 -14.37 22.86
N ALA A 439 11.82 -13.11 23.27
CA ALA A 439 11.10 -12.61 24.45
C ALA A 439 9.59 -12.82 24.32
N ARG A 440 9.02 -12.46 23.15
CA ARG A 440 7.60 -12.71 22.86
C ARG A 440 7.26 -14.19 22.86
N MET A 441 8.10 -15.02 22.23
CA MET A 441 7.91 -16.48 22.22
C MET A 441 7.93 -17.09 23.62
N ARG A 442 8.75 -16.55 24.52
CA ARG A 442 8.86 -16.98 25.93
C ARG A 442 7.82 -16.34 26.85
N GLY A 443 7.00 -15.41 26.34
CA GLY A 443 6.03 -14.66 27.14
C GLY A 443 6.67 -13.66 28.11
N TRP A 444 7.92 -13.25 27.87
CA TRP A 444 8.60 -12.23 28.67
C TRP A 444 8.01 -10.86 28.34
N LYS A 445 7.40 -10.24 29.36
CA LYS A 445 6.89 -8.87 29.23
C LYS A 445 8.06 -7.90 29.12
N PRO A 446 7.99 -6.89 28.24
CA PRO A 446 9.02 -5.86 28.19
C PRO A 446 9.12 -5.16 29.54
N SER A 447 10.35 -4.88 29.99
CA SER A 447 10.59 -4.14 31.23
C SER A 447 9.96 -2.75 31.12
N THR A 448 9.33 -2.30 32.21
CA THR A 448 8.82 -0.94 32.37
C THR A 448 9.81 -0.04 33.09
N TYR A 449 10.87 -0.61 33.65
CA TYR A 449 11.93 0.10 34.37
C TYR A 449 13.24 -0.03 33.62
N TYR A 450 13.85 1.11 33.29
CA TYR A 450 15.13 1.15 32.58
C TYR A 450 16.28 1.11 33.58
N ARG A 451 17.07 0.04 33.54
CA ARG A 451 18.23 -0.20 34.42
C ARG A 451 19.55 0.10 33.74
N GLY A 452 19.58 0.15 32.41
CA GLY A 452 20.79 0.46 31.66
C GLY A 452 21.85 -0.63 31.78
N TYR A 453 21.44 -1.91 31.69
CA TYR A 453 22.36 -3.06 31.74
C TYR A 453 23.46 -3.03 30.67
N TYR A 454 23.20 -2.33 29.57
CA TYR A 454 24.09 -2.19 28.42
C TYR A 454 24.32 -0.70 28.14
N ALA A 455 25.57 -0.29 27.98
CA ALA A 455 25.93 1.12 27.81
C ALA A 455 25.38 1.73 26.51
N ASP A 456 25.20 0.91 25.46
CA ASP A 456 24.74 1.26 24.13
C ASP A 456 23.21 1.17 23.94
N ILE A 457 22.47 0.65 24.93
CA ILE A 457 20.99 0.61 24.88
C ILE A 457 20.42 1.83 25.60
N LYS A 458 19.73 2.70 24.87
CA LYS A 458 19.11 3.93 25.39
C LYS A 458 17.59 3.77 25.55
N ARG A 459 16.99 4.55 26.47
CA ARG A 459 15.56 4.49 26.84
C ARG A 459 14.60 4.95 25.75
N ASP A 460 15.09 5.64 24.73
CA ASP A 460 14.33 6.13 23.59
C ASP A 460 14.15 5.07 22.47
N ARG A 461 14.92 3.97 22.48
CA ARG A 461 14.74 2.87 21.53
C ARG A 461 13.45 2.11 21.78
N ALA A 462 12.66 1.83 20.75
CA ALA A 462 11.38 1.12 20.88
C ALA A 462 11.48 -0.29 21.50
N ASP A 463 12.66 -0.92 21.51
CA ASP A 463 12.88 -2.29 21.95
C ASP A 463 13.70 -2.46 23.23
N TRP A 464 14.10 -1.38 23.91
CA TRP A 464 14.93 -1.47 25.13
C TRP A 464 14.31 -2.37 26.21
N GLY A 465 12.99 -2.30 26.38
CA GLY A 465 12.28 -3.07 27.40
C GLY A 465 12.36 -4.58 27.17
N TYR A 466 12.38 -5.03 25.92
CA TYR A 466 12.56 -6.45 25.59
C TYR A 466 14.00 -6.91 25.83
N ILE A 467 14.98 -6.05 25.59
CA ILE A 467 16.40 -6.35 25.83
C ILE A 467 16.66 -6.50 27.33
N GLU A 468 16.13 -5.59 28.16
CA GLU A 468 16.26 -5.72 29.62
C GLU A 468 15.51 -6.94 30.16
N ALA A 469 14.32 -7.23 29.65
CA ALA A 469 13.58 -8.43 30.03
C ALA A 469 14.37 -9.70 29.70
N ALA A 470 15.06 -9.74 28.56
CA ALA A 470 15.93 -10.87 28.20
C ALA A 470 17.13 -10.98 29.15
N PHE A 471 17.74 -9.86 29.55
CA PHE A 471 18.81 -9.84 30.55
C PHE A 471 18.35 -10.38 31.91
N ASP A 472 17.20 -9.92 32.39
CA ASP A 472 16.57 -10.36 33.65
C ASP A 472 16.28 -11.86 33.63
N ASN A 473 16.00 -12.43 32.46
CA ASN A 473 15.76 -13.86 32.25
C ASN A 473 17.03 -14.66 31.87
N GLY A 474 18.22 -14.10 32.09
CA GLY A 474 19.50 -14.79 31.96
C GLY A 474 20.13 -14.77 30.56
N VAL A 475 19.50 -14.12 29.58
CA VAL A 475 20.06 -13.92 28.24
C VAL A 475 20.96 -12.69 28.26
N ARG A 476 22.15 -12.84 28.85
CA ARG A 476 23.17 -11.80 28.95
C ARG A 476 24.12 -11.87 27.75
N LEU A 477 23.91 -10.99 26.77
CA LEU A 477 24.72 -10.86 25.55
C LEU A 477 25.54 -9.57 25.61
N THR A 478 26.78 -9.67 26.08
CA THR A 478 27.75 -8.58 26.08
C THR A 478 28.92 -8.97 25.20
N ASP A 479 29.46 -8.03 24.42
CA ASP A 479 30.80 -8.18 23.85
C ASP A 479 31.89 -7.92 24.91
N ASP A 480 33.16 -8.01 24.49
CA ASP A 480 34.32 -7.81 25.36
C ASP A 480 34.42 -6.37 25.93
N LYS A 481 33.63 -5.43 25.39
CA LYS A 481 33.51 -4.05 25.84
C LYS A 481 32.26 -3.81 26.68
N GLY A 482 31.47 -4.85 26.96
CA GLY A 482 30.22 -4.75 27.73
C GLY A 482 29.03 -4.22 26.94
N LEU A 483 29.11 -4.16 25.60
CA LEU A 483 28.06 -3.63 24.72
C LEU A 483 27.14 -4.74 24.21
N PHE A 484 25.89 -4.40 23.93
CA PHE A 484 24.92 -5.32 23.34
C PHE A 484 25.04 -5.39 21.81
N ASN A 485 25.33 -4.26 21.16
CA ASN A 485 25.33 -4.04 19.70
C ASN A 485 23.98 -4.45 19.06
N PRO A 486 22.90 -3.68 19.29
CA PRO A 486 21.54 -4.09 18.97
C PRO A 486 21.24 -4.20 17.47
N ASP A 487 21.90 -3.38 16.66
CA ASP A 487 21.65 -3.29 15.22
C ASP A 487 22.59 -4.18 14.40
N ASP A 488 23.56 -4.81 15.05
CA ASP A 488 24.40 -5.83 14.44
C ASP A 488 23.57 -7.06 14.07
N TYR A 489 23.88 -7.63 12.91
CA TYR A 489 23.30 -8.89 12.49
C TYR A 489 23.76 -10.04 13.35
N ILE A 490 22.82 -10.86 13.79
CA ILE A 490 23.09 -12.01 14.64
C ILE A 490 23.89 -13.06 13.87
N SER A 491 24.92 -13.60 14.52
CA SER A 491 25.65 -14.76 14.01
C SER A 491 25.03 -16.07 14.49
N ARG A 492 25.43 -17.20 13.87
CA ARG A 492 25.05 -18.54 14.33
C ARG A 492 25.50 -18.85 15.75
N ALA A 493 26.69 -18.39 16.12
CA ALA A 493 27.21 -18.53 17.48
C ALA A 493 26.38 -17.72 18.48
N ASP A 494 26.06 -16.47 18.15
CA ASP A 494 25.20 -15.62 18.98
C ASP A 494 23.83 -16.25 19.18
N MET A 495 23.17 -16.69 18.10
CA MET A 495 21.85 -17.31 18.18
C MET A 495 21.86 -18.57 19.03
N ALA A 496 22.86 -19.45 18.87
CA ALA A 496 22.99 -20.66 19.68
C ALA A 496 23.20 -20.31 21.17
N SER A 497 24.08 -19.36 21.47
CA SER A 497 24.35 -18.87 22.84
C SER A 497 23.08 -18.31 23.49
N ILE A 498 22.33 -17.48 22.76
CA ILE A 498 21.06 -16.91 23.21
C ILE A 498 20.06 -18.01 23.55
N LEU A 499 19.86 -18.97 22.64
CA LEU A 499 18.88 -20.04 22.81
C LEU A 499 19.26 -20.96 23.97
N CYS A 500 20.53 -21.35 24.11
CA CYS A 500 20.99 -22.17 25.24
C CYS A 500 20.73 -21.47 26.59
N LYS A 501 21.00 -20.17 26.69
CA LYS A 501 20.71 -19.37 27.88
C LYS A 501 19.21 -19.27 28.15
N ALA A 502 18.42 -18.97 27.13
CA ALA A 502 16.97 -18.77 27.26
C ALA A 502 16.19 -20.03 27.65
N PHE A 503 16.69 -21.21 27.27
CA PHE A 503 16.09 -22.51 27.57
C PHE A 503 16.83 -23.29 28.66
N ALA A 504 17.82 -22.68 29.32
CA ALA A 504 18.61 -23.28 30.40
C ALA A 504 19.22 -24.65 30.05
N VAL A 505 19.77 -24.75 28.84
CA VAL A 505 20.44 -25.96 28.33
C VAL A 505 21.94 -25.86 28.56
N SER A 506 22.51 -26.85 29.26
CA SER A 506 23.95 -26.95 29.44
C SER A 506 24.60 -27.47 28.16
N THR A 507 25.46 -26.68 27.52
CA THR A 507 26.33 -27.18 26.47
C THR A 507 27.39 -28.08 27.12
N GLU A 508 27.30 -29.39 26.94
CA GLU A 508 28.47 -30.24 27.19
C GLU A 508 29.57 -29.81 26.21
N LYS A 509 30.80 -29.65 26.73
CA LYS A 509 32.00 -29.20 26.01
C LYS A 509 32.42 -30.20 24.92
N ASN A 510 31.66 -30.27 23.85
CA ASN A 510 32.11 -30.83 22.58
C ASN A 510 31.88 -29.74 21.54
N GLU A 511 32.78 -28.76 21.50
CA GLU A 511 32.91 -27.89 20.34
C GLU A 511 33.69 -28.66 19.27
N PRO A 512 33.09 -29.04 18.12
CA PRO A 512 33.87 -29.41 16.97
C PRO A 512 34.40 -28.13 16.32
N ASP A 513 35.67 -28.16 15.95
CA ASP A 513 36.52 -27.13 15.31
C ASP A 513 36.02 -26.63 13.92
N TYR A 514 34.72 -26.78 13.62
CA TYR A 514 34.07 -26.46 12.34
C TYR A 514 32.88 -25.49 12.49
N PHE A 515 32.77 -24.77 13.61
CA PHE A 515 31.88 -23.60 13.69
C PHE A 515 32.45 -22.51 12.78
N ARG A 516 31.74 -22.16 11.70
CA ARG A 516 31.96 -20.88 11.00
C ARG A 516 31.19 -19.81 11.77
N PRO A 517 31.79 -19.12 12.76
CA PRO A 517 31.06 -18.33 13.74
C PRO A 517 30.49 -17.06 13.09
N GLU A 518 30.99 -16.67 11.93
CA GLU A 518 30.73 -15.38 11.29
C GLU A 518 29.48 -15.36 10.39
N LEU A 519 28.88 -16.52 10.08
CA LEU A 519 27.75 -16.57 9.16
C LEU A 519 26.51 -15.91 9.79
N LYS A 520 26.10 -14.79 9.20
CA LYS A 520 24.91 -14.03 9.60
C LYS A 520 23.64 -14.79 9.22
N ILE A 521 22.65 -14.73 10.10
CA ILE A 521 21.41 -15.50 9.96
C ILE A 521 20.32 -14.66 9.29
N THR A 522 19.58 -15.27 8.37
CA THR A 522 18.41 -14.62 7.76
C THR A 522 17.19 -14.67 8.68
N ARG A 523 16.24 -13.76 8.47
CA ARG A 523 14.95 -13.78 9.18
C ARG A 523 14.23 -15.12 9.04
N GLU A 524 14.26 -15.71 7.85
CA GLU A 524 13.69 -17.03 7.59
C GLU A 524 14.34 -18.12 8.44
N GLN A 525 15.68 -18.15 8.48
CA GLN A 525 16.40 -19.13 9.28
C GLN A 525 16.12 -18.99 10.77
N ALA A 526 15.99 -17.76 11.27
CA ALA A 526 15.60 -17.51 12.65
C ALA A 526 14.16 -17.98 12.94
N ALA A 527 13.20 -17.66 12.06
CA ALA A 527 11.81 -18.06 12.22
C ALA A 527 11.65 -19.60 12.24
N ASN A 528 12.28 -20.31 11.31
CA ASN A 528 12.24 -21.77 11.27
C ASN A 528 12.81 -22.43 12.53
N MET A 529 13.88 -21.85 13.09
CA MET A 529 14.47 -22.33 14.34
C MET A 529 13.49 -22.15 15.51
N LEU A 530 12.97 -20.95 15.71
CA LEU A 530 12.00 -20.65 16.78
C LEU A 530 10.74 -21.52 16.67
N TYR A 531 10.24 -21.74 15.45
CA TYR A 531 9.09 -22.59 15.19
C TYR A 531 9.34 -24.05 15.62
N LYS A 532 10.50 -24.62 15.26
CA LYS A 532 10.90 -25.98 15.66
C LYS A 532 11.01 -26.15 17.17
N LEU A 533 11.48 -25.12 17.87
CA LEU A 533 11.53 -25.12 19.34
C LEU A 533 10.13 -25.08 19.96
N SER A 534 9.23 -24.29 19.37
CA SER A 534 7.86 -24.11 19.89
C SER A 534 6.93 -25.32 19.68
N SER A 535 7.12 -26.09 18.61
CA SER A 535 6.24 -27.21 18.22
C SER A 535 6.46 -28.50 19.02
N ARG A 536 7.55 -28.58 19.79
CA ARG A 536 7.92 -29.78 20.56
C ARG A 536 7.53 -29.74 22.04
N GLY A 537 6.56 -28.90 22.40
CA GLY A 537 5.98 -28.86 23.75
C GLY A 537 6.91 -28.34 24.85
N GLN A 538 7.94 -27.56 24.51
CA GLN A 538 8.89 -26.96 25.47
C GLN A 538 8.44 -25.56 25.97
N LEU A 539 7.13 -25.35 26.09
CA LEU A 539 6.54 -24.14 26.66
C LEU A 539 6.58 -24.18 28.19
#